data_AF-A0A925W567-F1
#
_entry.id   AF-A0A925W567-F1
#
_cell.length_a   1.000
_cell.length_b   1.000
_cell.length_c   1.000
_cell.angle_alpha   90.00
_cell.angle_beta   90.00
_cell.angle_gamma   90.00
#
_symmetry.space_group_name_H-M   'P 1'
#
loop_
_entity.id
_entity.type
_entity.pdbx_description
1 polymer ?
#
loop_
_entity_poly.entity_id
_entity_poly.type
_entity_poly.pdbx_seq_one_letter_code
_entity_poly.pdbx_strand_id
1 'polypeptide(L)'
;WYSFDLDQRQQVSVIPEPAPVPVLEKYSSFIPAPIKFKGMPLPRFWMMEDSQTDFGKIDTSVTGLLHLLLAEFGLIYSNDWFMLPYPMTVNTVCEIKNMVVTDVFGQHILVRPAGRGSESQWHRWAMFHHTDRNDATRNTNIFYLAPAITTALESDPLEEVTMLRDEMANMVWGVESTVPSQAGRGVSGMEMARPVAEPAPFVPVDETAAIRYVLGTTVPENWIPFIPVHLAGSDTEIQLQRARLPGARPPKGVLLNEAQPVYFINEEEVPRSGVLVKRSYQRARWVGGKTYLWIGRRKETGKGEGWSNLKFDQIEDIPQSSGEN
;
A
#
# COMPACT_ATOMS: atom_id res chain seq x y z
N TRP A 1 -7.43 5.35 1.38
CA TRP A 1 -6.73 6.18 2.38
C TRP A 1 -6.24 7.42 1.68
N TYR A 2 -6.73 8.60 2.09
CA TYR A 2 -6.22 9.87 1.56
C TYR A 2 -5.02 10.27 2.42
N SER A 3 -3.90 10.58 1.80
CA SER A 3 -2.79 11.27 2.45
C SER A 3 -2.81 12.69 1.94
N PHE A 4 -2.94 13.65 2.85
CA PHE A 4 -2.88 15.07 2.54
C PHE A 4 -1.57 15.61 3.12
N ASP A 5 -0.80 16.32 2.30
CA ASP A 5 0.38 17.03 2.77
C ASP A 5 -0.05 18.42 3.26
N LEU A 6 0.33 18.78 4.48
CA LEU A 6 0.02 20.07 5.09
C LEU A 6 0.88 21.18 4.45
N ASP A 7 0.27 22.07 3.66
CA ASP A 7 0.94 23.28 3.19
C ASP A 7 0.95 24.34 4.30
N GLN A 8 2.06 24.40 5.05
CA GLN A 8 2.24 25.38 6.12
C GLN A 8 2.33 26.84 5.62
N ARG A 9 2.45 27.07 4.31
CA ARG A 9 2.53 28.43 3.74
C ARG A 9 1.15 29.08 3.58
N GLN A 10 0.08 28.30 3.64
CA GLN A 10 -1.29 28.78 3.59
C GLN A 10 -1.99 28.49 4.90
N GLN A 11 -2.23 29.53 5.69
CA GLN A 11 -3.25 29.45 6.75
C GLN A 11 -4.62 29.53 6.08
N VAL A 12 -5.22 28.37 5.83
CA VAL A 12 -6.65 28.30 5.53
C VAL A 12 -7.37 28.63 6.83
N SER A 13 -8.15 29.71 6.85
CA SER A 13 -9.02 30.00 7.98
C SER A 13 -9.87 28.76 8.27
N VAL A 14 -9.75 28.20 9.48
CA VAL A 14 -10.62 27.11 9.92
C VAL A 14 -12.03 27.67 9.82
N ILE A 15 -12.76 27.21 8.81
CA ILE A 15 -14.17 27.56 8.67
C ILE A 15 -14.82 27.06 9.97
N PRO A 16 -15.51 27.92 10.75
CA PRO A 16 -16.21 27.49 11.94
C PRO A 16 -17.02 26.25 11.59
N GLU A 17 -16.96 25.21 12.43
CA GLU A 17 -17.68 23.97 12.19
C GLU A 17 -19.13 24.33 11.84
N PRO A 18 -19.58 24.06 10.61
CA PRO A 18 -20.90 24.48 10.20
C PRO A 18 -21.92 23.86 11.15
N ALA A 19 -22.97 24.61 11.47
CA ALA A 19 -24.04 24.10 12.34
C ALA A 19 -24.44 22.69 11.87
N PRO A 20 -24.62 21.72 12.80
CA PRO A 20 -24.86 20.33 12.44
C PRO A 20 -26.02 20.26 11.46
N VAL A 21 -25.74 19.72 10.27
CA VAL A 21 -26.75 19.54 9.24
C VAL A 21 -27.83 18.63 9.81
N PRO A 22 -29.12 18.99 9.76
CA PRO A 22 -30.18 18.15 10.30
C PRO A 22 -30.11 16.77 9.64
N VAL A 23 -30.16 15.73 10.46
CA VAL A 23 -30.18 14.35 9.98
C VAL A 23 -31.46 14.15 9.17
N LEU A 24 -31.31 14.02 7.86
CA LEU A 24 -32.41 13.76 6.94
C LEU A 24 -32.79 12.28 7.04
N GLU A 25 -33.88 11.99 7.72
CA GLU A 25 -34.49 10.66 7.69
C GLU A 25 -35.17 10.45 6.33
N LYS A 26 -34.72 9.43 5.59
CA LYS A 26 -35.30 9.04 4.31
C LYS A 26 -35.90 7.65 4.43
N TYR A 27 -37.12 7.51 3.91
CA TYR A 27 -37.79 6.22 3.77
C TYR A 27 -37.76 5.81 2.30
N SER A 28 -37.36 4.57 2.04
CA SER A 28 -37.38 3.96 0.71
C SER A 28 -38.13 2.64 0.78
N SER A 29 -39.03 2.41 -0.18
CA SER A 29 -39.78 1.16 -0.33
C SER A 29 -39.63 0.68 -1.76
N PHE A 30 -39.24 -0.58 -1.92
CA PHE A 30 -39.03 -1.20 -3.22
C PHE A 30 -39.13 -2.72 -3.08
N ILE A 31 -39.32 -3.39 -4.21
CA ILE A 31 -39.27 -4.85 -4.29
C ILE A 31 -37.79 -5.24 -4.47
N PRO A 32 -37.21 -6.07 -3.59
CA PRO A 32 -35.82 -6.48 -3.71
C PRO A 32 -35.58 -7.32 -4.97
N ALA A 33 -34.41 -7.18 -5.58
CA ALA A 33 -34.01 -8.00 -6.71
C ALA A 33 -33.19 -9.20 -6.22
N PRO A 34 -33.44 -10.44 -6.68
CA PRO A 34 -32.58 -11.56 -6.34
C PRO A 34 -31.17 -11.34 -6.90
N ILE A 35 -30.14 -11.76 -6.16
CA ILE A 35 -28.76 -11.74 -6.66
C ILE A 35 -28.67 -12.66 -7.88
N LYS A 36 -27.98 -12.18 -8.91
CA LYS A 36 -27.63 -12.96 -10.09
C LYS A 36 -26.17 -12.74 -10.42
N PHE A 37 -25.49 -13.81 -10.79
CA PHE A 37 -24.14 -13.74 -11.33
C PHE A 37 -24.06 -14.56 -12.62
N LYS A 38 -23.03 -14.27 -13.42
CA LYS A 38 -22.83 -14.97 -14.70
C LYS A 38 -22.47 -16.43 -14.41
N GLY A 39 -23.22 -17.36 -15.02
CA GLY A 39 -23.03 -18.79 -14.77
C GLY A 39 -23.76 -19.33 -13.53
N MET A 40 -24.66 -18.53 -12.94
CA MET A 40 -25.48 -18.99 -11.83
C MET A 40 -26.48 -20.05 -12.28
N PRO A 41 -26.61 -21.16 -11.53
CA PRO A 41 -27.64 -22.15 -11.79
C PRO A 41 -29.04 -21.55 -11.74
N LEU A 42 -29.91 -21.96 -12.65
CA LEU A 42 -31.28 -21.42 -12.65
C LEU A 42 -32.10 -21.99 -11.48
N PRO A 43 -32.82 -21.15 -10.71
CA PRO A 43 -33.60 -21.59 -9.55
C PRO A 43 -34.91 -22.28 -10.01
N ARG A 44 -34.80 -23.50 -10.51
CA ARG A 44 -35.90 -24.32 -11.04
C ARG A 44 -35.64 -25.80 -10.76
N PHE A 45 -36.67 -26.63 -10.91
CA PHE A 45 -36.58 -28.06 -10.61
C PHE A 45 -35.57 -28.82 -11.48
N TRP A 46 -35.44 -28.48 -12.77
CA TRP A 46 -34.42 -29.05 -13.66
C TRP A 46 -34.17 -28.16 -14.88
N MET A 47 -32.95 -28.19 -15.41
CA MET A 47 -32.54 -27.67 -16.72
C MET A 47 -31.15 -28.19 -17.09
N MET A 48 -30.89 -28.34 -18.39
CA MET A 48 -29.53 -28.58 -18.90
C MET A 48 -28.88 -27.23 -19.20
N GLU A 49 -27.67 -27.01 -18.71
CA GLU A 49 -26.92 -25.76 -18.92
C GLU A 49 -25.89 -25.91 -20.02
N ASP A 50 -25.59 -24.81 -20.72
CA ASP A 50 -24.67 -24.77 -21.87
C ASP A 50 -23.17 -24.88 -21.49
N SER A 51 -22.86 -25.46 -20.33
CA SER A 51 -21.49 -25.70 -19.80
C SER A 51 -20.55 -24.48 -19.72
N GLN A 52 -21.06 -23.26 -19.79
CA GLN A 52 -20.24 -22.04 -19.69
C GLN A 52 -19.61 -21.84 -18.31
N THR A 53 -20.13 -22.49 -17.27
CA THR A 53 -19.62 -22.43 -15.90
C THR A 53 -19.67 -23.82 -15.32
N ASP A 54 -18.53 -24.28 -14.79
CA ASP A 54 -18.34 -25.64 -14.31
C ASP A 54 -17.89 -25.58 -12.85
N PHE A 55 -18.86 -25.69 -11.94
CA PHE A 55 -18.59 -25.73 -10.50
C PHE A 55 -17.85 -27.01 -10.08
N GLY A 56 -17.90 -28.09 -10.88
CA GLY A 56 -17.17 -29.34 -10.62
C GLY A 56 -15.68 -29.25 -10.91
N LYS A 57 -15.25 -28.28 -11.72
CA LYS A 57 -13.84 -27.97 -12.01
C LYS A 57 -13.17 -27.04 -11.00
N ILE A 58 -13.88 -26.63 -9.95
CA ILE A 58 -13.28 -25.84 -8.88
C ILE A 58 -12.23 -26.73 -8.19
N ASP A 59 -10.96 -26.54 -8.57
CA ASP A 59 -9.83 -27.24 -7.99
C ASP A 59 -9.53 -26.63 -6.62
N THR A 60 -9.75 -27.41 -5.56
CA THR A 60 -9.57 -26.96 -4.18
C THR A 60 -8.42 -27.68 -3.52
N SER A 61 -7.44 -26.93 -3.00
CA SER A 61 -6.42 -27.48 -2.10
C SER A 61 -6.97 -27.64 -0.68
N VAL A 62 -6.17 -28.24 0.22
CA VAL A 62 -6.50 -28.39 1.65
C VAL A 62 -6.75 -27.03 2.35
N THR A 63 -6.23 -25.94 1.79
CA THR A 63 -6.43 -24.56 2.27
C THR A 63 -7.49 -23.79 1.47
N GLY A 64 -8.16 -24.44 0.52
CA GLY A 64 -9.10 -23.85 -0.42
C GLY A 64 -10.52 -23.62 0.12
N LEU A 65 -10.69 -23.35 1.42
CA LEU A 65 -12.01 -23.20 2.05
C LEU A 65 -12.90 -22.16 1.34
N LEU A 66 -12.31 -21.05 0.88
CA LEU A 66 -13.06 -20.01 0.17
C LEU A 66 -13.66 -20.49 -1.16
N HIS A 67 -12.97 -21.39 -1.87
CA HIS A 67 -13.46 -21.98 -3.10
C HIS A 67 -14.68 -22.88 -2.82
N LEU A 68 -14.64 -23.65 -1.73
CA LEU A 68 -15.76 -24.48 -1.29
C LEU A 68 -16.96 -23.63 -0.86
N LEU A 69 -16.74 -22.57 -0.09
CA LEU A 69 -17.81 -21.63 0.32
C LEU A 69 -18.46 -20.96 -0.90
N LEU A 70 -17.69 -20.59 -1.92
CA LEU A 70 -18.22 -20.04 -3.16
C LEU A 70 -19.07 -21.06 -3.92
N ALA A 71 -18.61 -22.32 -4.00
CA ALA A 71 -19.35 -23.40 -4.64
C ALA A 71 -20.67 -23.69 -3.90
N GLU A 72 -20.64 -23.78 -2.57
CA GLU A 72 -21.81 -23.99 -1.72
C GLU A 72 -22.82 -22.83 -1.88
N PHE A 73 -22.35 -21.59 -1.81
CA PHE A 73 -23.18 -20.42 -2.06
C PHE A 73 -23.84 -20.49 -3.45
N GLY A 74 -23.05 -20.72 -4.50
CA GLY A 74 -23.52 -20.74 -5.88
C GLY A 74 -24.57 -21.81 -6.14
N LEU A 75 -24.38 -23.02 -5.60
CA LEU A 75 -25.21 -24.19 -5.87
C LEU A 75 -26.44 -24.31 -4.95
N ILE A 76 -26.34 -23.89 -3.68
CA ILE A 76 -27.35 -24.19 -2.66
C ILE A 76 -28.12 -22.95 -2.20
N TYR A 77 -27.41 -21.84 -1.96
CA TYR A 77 -27.99 -20.70 -1.24
C TYR A 77 -28.21 -19.44 -2.10
N SER A 78 -27.71 -19.41 -3.33
CA SER A 78 -27.70 -18.20 -4.18
C SER A 78 -29.10 -17.63 -4.47
N ASN A 79 -30.13 -18.48 -4.40
CA ASN A 79 -31.55 -18.17 -4.56
C ASN A 79 -32.20 -17.44 -3.37
N ASP A 80 -31.60 -17.49 -2.18
CA ASP A 80 -32.14 -16.84 -0.96
C ASP A 80 -31.56 -15.44 -0.71
N TRP A 81 -30.75 -14.94 -1.65
CA TRP A 81 -30.06 -13.66 -1.50
C TRP A 81 -30.67 -12.59 -2.38
N PHE A 82 -30.86 -11.41 -1.78
CA PHE A 82 -31.42 -10.24 -2.42
C PHE A 82 -30.44 -9.06 -2.39
N MET A 83 -30.43 -8.28 -3.45
CA MET A 83 -29.71 -7.02 -3.55
C MET A 83 -30.67 -5.85 -3.36
N LEU A 84 -30.29 -4.95 -2.46
CA LEU A 84 -31.03 -3.75 -2.10
C LEU A 84 -30.18 -2.51 -2.46
N PRO A 85 -30.25 -2.00 -3.71
CA PRO A 85 -29.46 -0.85 -4.09
C PRO A 85 -30.00 0.42 -3.42
N TYR A 86 -29.15 1.10 -2.65
CA TYR A 86 -29.48 2.39 -2.04
C TYR A 86 -28.62 3.50 -2.66
N PRO A 87 -29.19 4.40 -3.48
CA PRO A 87 -28.44 5.48 -4.09
C PRO A 87 -28.03 6.51 -3.02
N MET A 88 -26.73 6.78 -2.94
CA MET A 88 -26.15 7.76 -2.03
C MET A 88 -25.40 8.84 -2.78
N THR A 89 -25.42 10.05 -2.24
CA THR A 89 -24.56 11.12 -2.70
C THR A 89 -23.12 10.83 -2.25
N VAL A 90 -22.15 11.05 -3.13
CA VAL A 90 -20.73 10.88 -2.80
C VAL A 90 -20.33 11.79 -1.64
N ASN A 91 -19.44 11.31 -0.78
CA ASN A 91 -18.98 11.99 0.43
C ASN A 91 -20.10 12.22 1.46
N THR A 92 -21.01 11.25 1.60
CA THR A 92 -22.04 11.27 2.65
C THR A 92 -21.96 10.03 3.53
N VAL A 93 -22.49 10.18 4.73
CA VAL A 93 -22.61 9.13 5.73
C VAL A 93 -24.08 8.74 5.82
N CYS A 94 -24.37 7.44 5.79
CA CYS A 94 -25.71 6.89 5.94
C CYS A 94 -25.73 5.88 7.09
N GLU A 95 -26.68 6.04 8.01
CA GLU A 95 -26.97 5.03 9.03
C GLU A 95 -28.27 4.30 8.66
N ILE A 96 -28.20 2.98 8.54
CA ILE A 96 -29.40 2.16 8.33
C ILE A 96 -29.98 1.83 9.70
N LYS A 97 -31.05 2.54 10.08
CA LYS A 97 -31.71 2.35 11.39
C LYS A 97 -32.47 1.03 11.46
N ASN A 98 -33.37 0.80 10.52
CA ASN A 98 -34.29 -0.33 10.50
C ASN A 98 -34.62 -0.75 9.07
N MET A 99 -34.89 -2.04 8.87
CA MET A 99 -35.47 -2.56 7.64
C MET A 99 -36.76 -3.30 7.99
N VAL A 100 -37.84 -3.05 7.25
CA VAL A 100 -39.12 -3.75 7.44
C VAL A 100 -39.43 -4.53 6.17
N VAL A 101 -39.58 -5.84 6.31
CA VAL A 101 -39.98 -6.74 5.22
C VAL A 101 -41.47 -6.96 5.33
N THR A 102 -42.20 -6.76 4.22
CA THR A 102 -43.62 -7.09 4.13
C THR A 102 -43.76 -8.38 3.35
N ASP A 103 -44.37 -9.40 3.94
CA ASP A 103 -44.58 -10.69 3.29
C ASP A 103 -45.81 -10.68 2.35
N VAL A 104 -46.07 -11.81 1.69
CA VAL A 104 -47.21 -11.97 0.76
C VAL A 104 -48.57 -11.99 1.44
N PHE A 105 -48.62 -12.11 2.77
CA PHE A 105 -49.84 -12.06 3.58
C PHE A 105 -50.06 -10.67 4.21
N GLY A 106 -49.18 -9.71 3.94
CA GLY A 106 -49.25 -8.35 4.49
C GLY A 106 -48.71 -8.25 5.92
N GLN A 107 -48.00 -9.26 6.43
CA GLN A 107 -47.34 -9.18 7.73
C GLN A 107 -46.05 -8.37 7.62
N HIS A 108 -45.77 -7.55 8.63
CA HIS A 108 -44.57 -6.72 8.71
C HIS A 108 -43.56 -7.33 9.68
N ILE A 109 -42.38 -7.67 9.17
CA ILE A 109 -41.27 -8.23 9.94
C ILE A 109 -40.19 -7.15 10.05
N LEU A 110 -39.90 -6.71 11.28
CA LEU A 110 -38.79 -5.80 11.56
C LEU A 110 -37.47 -6.58 11.56
N VAL A 111 -36.64 -6.31 10.55
CA VAL A 111 -35.26 -6.81 10.47
C VAL A 111 -34.34 -5.79 11.11
N ARG A 112 -33.69 -6.20 12.20
CA ARG A 112 -32.71 -5.39 12.92
C ARG A 112 -31.32 -5.55 12.27
N PRO A 113 -30.45 -4.53 12.36
CA PRO A 113 -29.08 -4.66 11.90
C PRO A 113 -28.35 -5.86 12.54
N ALA A 114 -27.52 -6.54 11.73
CA ALA A 114 -26.60 -7.57 12.20
C ALA A 114 -25.50 -6.97 13.10
N GLY A 115 -24.63 -7.80 13.69
CA GLY A 115 -23.54 -7.31 14.54
C GLY A 115 -23.91 -7.11 16.01
N ARG A 116 -25.10 -7.54 16.43
CA ARG A 116 -25.56 -7.50 17.83
C ARG A 116 -25.39 -8.86 18.50
N GLY A 117 -25.18 -8.88 19.82
CA GLY A 117 -25.14 -10.10 20.64
C GLY A 117 -23.73 -10.52 21.10
N SER A 118 -23.65 -11.63 21.84
CA SER A 118 -22.39 -12.22 22.30
C SER A 118 -21.58 -12.80 21.12
N GLU A 119 -20.27 -13.01 21.30
CA GLU A 119 -19.39 -13.57 20.25
C GLU A 119 -19.84 -14.92 19.72
N SER A 120 -20.53 -15.69 20.56
CA SER A 120 -21.11 -16.99 20.22
C SER A 120 -22.37 -16.95 19.34
N GLN A 121 -22.94 -15.76 19.08
CA GLN A 121 -24.14 -15.64 18.25
C GLN A 121 -23.77 -15.43 16.78
N TRP A 122 -24.23 -16.33 15.92
CA TRP A 122 -24.00 -16.26 14.47
C TRP A 122 -24.52 -14.95 13.83
N HIS A 123 -25.56 -14.34 14.41
CA HIS A 123 -26.09 -13.02 14.01
C HIS A 123 -25.13 -11.83 14.24
N ARG A 124 -24.02 -12.04 14.95
CA ARG A 124 -22.99 -11.02 15.14
C ARG A 124 -22.09 -10.86 13.91
N TRP A 125 -22.08 -11.82 12.99
CA TRP A 125 -21.19 -11.72 11.84
C TRP A 125 -21.60 -10.57 10.92
N ALA A 126 -20.68 -9.64 10.70
CA ALA A 126 -20.84 -8.54 9.78
C ALA A 126 -19.46 -8.00 9.35
N MET A 127 -19.40 -7.39 8.17
CA MET A 127 -18.15 -6.92 7.55
C MET A 127 -18.22 -5.42 7.26
N PHE A 128 -17.05 -4.79 7.13
CA PHE A 128 -16.91 -3.38 6.74
C PHE A 128 -17.55 -2.36 7.70
N HIS A 129 -17.65 -2.69 8.99
CA HIS A 129 -18.09 -1.73 10.01
C HIS A 129 -17.04 -0.65 10.27
N HIS A 130 -17.52 0.56 10.56
CA HIS A 130 -16.70 1.59 11.14
C HIS A 130 -16.65 1.42 12.66
N THR A 131 -15.43 1.42 13.20
CA THR A 131 -15.13 1.47 14.62
C THR A 131 -14.92 2.91 15.08
N ASP A 132 -15.14 3.15 16.37
CA ASP A 132 -14.71 4.41 16.99
C ASP A 132 -13.18 4.39 17.15
N ARG A 133 -12.53 5.54 16.91
CA ARG A 133 -11.07 5.67 17.08
C ARG A 133 -10.62 5.37 18.51
N ASN A 134 -11.45 5.74 19.50
CA ASN A 134 -11.15 5.58 20.92
C ASN A 134 -11.74 4.29 21.51
N ASP A 135 -12.61 3.60 20.75
CA ASP A 135 -13.25 2.36 21.18
C ASP A 135 -13.46 1.41 19.98
N ALA A 136 -12.48 0.52 19.78
CA ALA A 136 -12.51 -0.49 18.73
C ALA A 136 -13.61 -1.55 18.92
N THR A 137 -14.24 -1.63 20.10
CA THR A 137 -15.32 -2.58 20.38
C THR A 137 -16.69 -2.07 19.92
N ARG A 138 -16.80 -0.76 19.68
CA ARG A 138 -18.04 -0.12 19.25
C ARG A 138 -18.20 -0.20 17.73
N ASN A 139 -18.97 -1.19 17.30
CA ASN A 139 -19.40 -1.30 15.90
C ASN A 139 -20.58 -0.37 15.64
N THR A 140 -20.45 0.48 14.61
CA THR A 140 -21.53 1.36 14.15
C THR A 140 -22.17 0.81 12.87
N ASN A 141 -23.48 1.02 12.68
CA ASN A 141 -24.21 0.65 11.45
C ASN A 141 -24.17 1.78 10.42
N ILE A 142 -23.00 2.41 10.35
CA ILE A 142 -22.75 3.57 9.53
C ILE A 142 -22.04 3.09 8.27
N PHE A 143 -22.46 3.63 7.13
CA PHE A 143 -21.79 3.47 5.86
C PHE A 143 -21.33 4.84 5.35
N TYR A 144 -20.04 4.98 5.10
CA TYR A 144 -19.47 6.17 4.48
C TYR A 144 -19.16 5.92 3.00
N LEU A 145 -19.87 6.63 2.12
CA LEU A 145 -19.55 6.61 0.69
C LEU A 145 -18.42 7.61 0.40
N ALA A 146 -17.17 7.15 0.53
CA ALA A 146 -16.00 7.98 0.30
C ALA A 146 -15.91 8.48 -1.16
N PRO A 147 -15.40 9.70 -1.40
CA PRO A 147 -15.18 10.24 -2.75
C PRO A 147 -14.00 9.57 -3.48
N ALA A 148 -14.15 8.31 -3.87
CA ALA A 148 -13.12 7.57 -4.57
C ALA A 148 -13.07 7.90 -6.07
N ILE A 149 -11.86 7.99 -6.61
CA ILE A 149 -11.61 8.16 -8.05
C ILE A 149 -11.63 6.79 -8.71
N THR A 150 -12.41 6.62 -9.78
CA THR A 150 -12.47 5.36 -10.54
C THR A 150 -11.31 5.20 -11.51
N THR A 151 -10.87 6.29 -12.14
CA THR A 151 -9.77 6.28 -13.11
C THR A 151 -9.02 7.61 -13.06
N ALA A 152 -7.69 7.54 -13.09
CA ALA A 152 -6.81 8.69 -13.18
C ALA A 152 -5.74 8.44 -14.25
N LEU A 153 -5.28 9.51 -14.87
CA LEU A 153 -4.06 9.51 -15.68
C LEU A 153 -2.87 9.72 -14.74
N GLU A 154 -1.80 8.98 -14.97
CA GLU A 154 -0.56 9.07 -14.20
C GLU A 154 0.57 9.46 -15.16
N SER A 155 1.39 10.44 -14.76
CA SER A 155 2.59 10.83 -15.51
C SER A 155 3.74 9.86 -15.27
N ASP A 156 4.83 10.05 -16.03
CA ASP A 156 6.12 9.48 -15.64
C ASP A 156 6.49 9.89 -14.20
N PRO A 157 7.19 9.04 -13.44
CA PRO A 157 7.58 9.35 -12.07
C PRO A 157 8.46 10.62 -11.99
N LEU A 158 8.14 11.50 -11.05
CA LEU A 158 9.03 12.58 -10.64
C LEU A 158 10.15 12.06 -9.75
N GLU A 159 9.81 11.07 -8.93
CA GLU A 159 10.72 10.36 -8.05
C GLU A 159 10.36 8.88 -8.01
N GLU A 160 11.39 8.04 -7.96
CA GLU A 160 11.26 6.61 -7.81
C GLU A 160 12.38 6.12 -6.90
N VAL A 161 11.99 5.47 -5.80
CA VAL A 161 12.90 4.91 -4.81
C VAL A 161 12.63 3.43 -4.68
N THR A 162 13.68 2.62 -4.86
CA THR A 162 13.64 1.19 -4.64
C THR A 162 14.25 0.88 -3.28
N MET A 163 13.46 0.34 -2.36
CA MET A 163 13.92 -0.16 -1.07
C MET A 163 14.32 -1.63 -1.21
N LEU A 164 15.55 -1.95 -0.86
CA LEU A 164 16.15 -3.28 -1.01
C LEU A 164 16.70 -3.74 0.34
N ARG A 165 16.49 -5.01 0.71
CA ARG A 165 17.09 -5.60 1.91
C ARG A 165 18.44 -6.21 1.55
N ASP A 166 19.47 -5.89 2.35
CA ASP A 166 20.81 -6.45 2.23
C ASP A 166 21.03 -7.39 3.43
N GLU A 167 20.73 -8.68 3.22
CA GLU A 167 20.76 -9.69 4.28
C GLU A 167 22.20 -9.94 4.79
N MET A 168 23.23 -9.76 3.95
CA MET A 168 24.63 -9.90 4.38
C MET A 168 25.06 -8.78 5.32
N ALA A 169 24.60 -7.56 5.07
CA ALA A 169 24.93 -6.38 5.86
C ALA A 169 23.89 -6.06 6.97
N ASN A 170 22.83 -6.88 7.07
CA ASN A 170 21.68 -6.68 7.97
C ASN A 170 21.15 -5.24 7.96
N MET A 171 20.95 -4.68 6.76
CA MET A 171 20.47 -3.31 6.57
C MET A 171 19.57 -3.21 5.35
N VAL A 172 19.00 -2.02 5.14
CA VAL A 172 18.16 -1.71 3.97
C VAL A 172 18.78 -0.58 3.17
N TRP A 173 18.69 -0.65 1.85
CA TRP A 173 19.07 0.41 0.93
C TRP A 173 17.84 1.08 0.35
N GLY A 174 17.75 2.40 0.45
CA GLY A 174 16.88 3.21 -0.38
C GLY A 174 17.64 3.69 -1.61
N VAL A 175 17.38 3.10 -2.77
CA VAL A 175 18.06 3.45 -4.02
C VAL A 175 17.21 4.45 -4.80
N GLU A 176 17.68 5.68 -4.91
CA GLU A 176 17.07 6.69 -5.76
C GLU A 176 17.29 6.31 -7.24
N SER A 177 16.25 5.74 -7.85
CA SER A 177 16.26 5.33 -9.25
C SER A 177 15.90 6.51 -10.15
N THR A 178 14.93 7.32 -9.73
CA THR A 178 14.56 8.58 -10.37
C THR A 178 14.53 9.69 -9.31
N VAL A 179 15.18 10.84 -9.61
CA VAL A 179 15.24 12.01 -8.73
C VAL A 179 14.63 13.24 -9.40
N PRO A 180 14.09 14.21 -8.64
CA PRO A 180 13.44 15.35 -9.24
C PRO A 180 14.49 16.31 -9.82
N SER A 181 14.33 16.70 -11.09
CA SER A 181 15.14 17.75 -11.70
C SER A 181 14.54 19.14 -11.47
N GLN A 182 15.37 20.18 -11.59
CA GLN A 182 14.89 21.57 -11.57
C GLN A 182 13.94 21.90 -12.74
N ALA A 183 13.96 21.10 -13.81
CA ALA A 183 13.06 21.23 -14.96
C ALA A 183 11.66 20.63 -14.70
N GLY A 184 11.38 20.12 -13.50
CA GLY A 184 10.07 19.58 -13.12
C GLY A 184 9.77 18.19 -13.66
N ARG A 185 10.78 17.47 -14.15
CA ARG A 185 10.70 16.06 -14.58
C ARG A 185 11.61 15.18 -13.73
N GLY A 186 11.29 13.89 -13.64
CA GLY A 186 12.20 12.90 -13.10
C GLY A 186 13.41 12.67 -14.03
N VAL A 187 14.59 12.54 -13.45
CA VAL A 187 15.83 12.17 -14.16
C VAL A 187 16.48 10.98 -13.47
N SER A 188 17.32 10.24 -14.19
CA SER A 188 18.01 9.06 -13.65
C SER A 188 18.84 9.43 -12.41
N GLY A 189 18.55 8.76 -11.30
CA GLY A 189 19.31 8.94 -10.06
C GLY A 189 20.77 8.50 -10.21
N MET A 190 21.04 7.50 -11.05
CA MET A 190 22.39 7.02 -11.35
C MET A 190 23.21 8.04 -12.13
N GLU A 191 22.63 8.70 -13.15
CA GLU A 191 23.32 9.75 -13.91
C GLU A 191 23.58 11.00 -13.06
N MET A 192 22.68 11.27 -12.12
CA MET A 192 22.82 12.37 -11.17
C MET A 192 23.77 12.04 -10.02
N ALA A 193 23.99 10.76 -9.70
CA ALA A 193 24.99 10.35 -8.72
C ALA A 193 26.38 10.72 -9.28
N ARG A 194 27.21 11.38 -8.47
CA ARG A 194 28.59 11.57 -8.92
C ARG A 194 29.25 10.19 -9.07
N PRO A 195 30.07 10.00 -10.12
CA PRO A 195 30.96 8.85 -10.13
C PRO A 195 31.79 8.90 -8.84
N VAL A 196 31.85 7.76 -8.16
CA VAL A 196 32.81 7.57 -7.07
C VAL A 196 34.17 7.93 -7.66
N ALA A 197 34.82 8.97 -7.12
CA ALA A 197 36.15 9.32 -7.58
C ALA A 197 37.03 8.08 -7.43
N GLU A 198 37.64 7.62 -8.52
CA GLU A 198 38.54 6.48 -8.43
C GLU A 198 39.58 6.79 -7.36
N PRO A 199 39.74 5.91 -6.35
CA PRO A 199 40.76 6.13 -5.34
C PRO A 199 42.11 6.23 -6.05
N ALA A 200 42.96 7.15 -5.58
CA ALA A 200 44.31 7.26 -6.10
C ALA A 200 44.97 5.87 -6.11
N PRO A 201 45.73 5.52 -7.16
CA PRO A 201 46.35 4.21 -7.26
C PRO A 201 47.16 3.94 -5.99
N PHE A 202 46.90 2.78 -5.38
CA PHE A 202 47.56 2.39 -4.14
C PHE A 202 49.04 2.15 -4.43
N VAL A 203 49.91 2.94 -3.78
CA VAL A 203 51.36 2.76 -3.84
C VAL A 203 51.79 2.05 -2.56
N PRO A 204 52.27 0.80 -2.62
CA PRO A 204 52.75 0.11 -1.42
C PRO A 204 54.01 0.81 -0.88
N VAL A 205 54.14 0.84 0.46
CA VAL A 205 55.34 1.37 1.13
C VAL A 205 56.55 0.45 0.92
N ASP A 206 56.29 -0.85 0.75
CA ASP A 206 57.28 -1.88 0.47
C ASP A 206 56.90 -2.58 -0.85
N GLU A 207 57.77 -2.54 -1.85
CA GLU A 207 57.55 -3.16 -3.16
C GLU A 207 57.43 -4.68 -3.09
N THR A 208 57.80 -5.31 -1.97
CA THR A 208 57.60 -6.75 -1.72
C THR A 208 56.20 -7.10 -1.21
N ALA A 209 55.38 -6.10 -0.87
CA ALA A 209 54.02 -6.33 -0.39
C ALA A 209 53.15 -6.95 -1.49
N ALA A 210 52.65 -8.16 -1.25
CA ALA A 210 51.78 -8.88 -2.18
C ALA A 210 50.29 -8.56 -1.98
N ILE A 211 49.90 -8.05 -0.81
CA ILE A 211 48.52 -7.81 -0.42
C ILE A 211 48.33 -6.40 0.15
N ARG A 212 47.14 -5.84 -0.03
CA ARG A 212 46.67 -4.60 0.61
C ARG A 212 45.41 -4.87 1.41
N TYR A 213 45.25 -4.13 2.50
CA TYR A 213 44.02 -4.12 3.28
C TYR A 213 43.14 -2.95 2.84
N VAL A 214 41.89 -3.25 2.50
CA VAL A 214 40.86 -2.29 2.10
C VAL A 214 39.80 -2.26 3.20
N LEU A 215 39.75 -1.14 3.92
CA LEU A 215 38.82 -0.94 5.03
C LEU A 215 37.35 -1.07 4.59
N GLY A 216 37.02 -0.54 3.41
CA GLY A 216 35.70 -0.76 2.83
C GLY A 216 35.57 -0.25 1.40
N THR A 217 34.71 -0.91 0.63
CA THR A 217 34.30 -0.44 -0.69
C THR A 217 33.31 0.72 -0.55
N THR A 218 33.09 1.45 -1.65
CA THR A 218 32.10 2.53 -1.69
C THR A 218 30.94 2.12 -2.58
N VAL A 219 29.78 2.73 -2.35
CA VAL A 219 28.58 2.56 -3.19
C VAL A 219 28.24 3.90 -3.86
N PRO A 220 27.51 3.87 -4.99
CA PRO A 220 27.08 5.10 -5.65
C PRO A 220 26.27 6.02 -4.72
N GLU A 221 26.36 7.34 -4.92
CA GLU A 221 25.71 8.34 -4.04
C GLU A 221 24.18 8.19 -3.93
N ASN A 222 23.53 7.58 -4.93
CA ASN A 222 22.09 7.35 -4.94
C ASN A 222 21.65 6.14 -4.10
N TRP A 223 22.56 5.47 -3.40
CA TRP A 223 22.27 4.40 -2.44
C TRP A 223 22.30 4.96 -1.02
N ILE A 224 21.12 5.07 -0.41
CA ILE A 224 20.94 5.65 0.92
C ILE A 224 20.77 4.51 1.93
N PRO A 225 21.67 4.36 2.92
CA PRO A 225 21.57 3.27 3.88
C PRO A 225 20.50 3.55 4.93
N PHE A 226 19.83 2.48 5.37
CA PHE A 226 18.93 2.42 6.51
C PHE A 226 19.40 1.33 7.45
N ILE A 227 19.89 1.71 8.62
CA ILE A 227 20.45 0.80 9.62
C ILE A 227 19.40 0.43 10.67
N PRO A 228 19.40 -0.80 11.17
CA PRO A 228 18.51 -1.19 12.25
C PRO A 228 18.93 -0.52 13.56
N VAL A 229 17.96 0.06 14.26
CA VAL A 229 18.11 0.60 15.62
C VAL A 229 16.98 0.12 16.51
N HIS A 230 17.26 -0.18 17.77
CA HIS A 230 16.25 -0.64 18.71
C HIS A 230 15.24 0.47 19.04
N LEU A 231 13.97 0.10 19.19
CA LEU A 231 12.99 1.03 19.75
C LEU A 231 13.32 1.30 21.23
N ALA A 232 13.02 2.52 21.69
CA ALA A 232 13.20 2.87 23.09
C ALA A 232 12.39 1.94 24.01
N GLY A 233 13.08 1.20 24.88
CA GLY A 233 12.44 0.27 25.83
C GLY A 233 12.19 -1.13 25.31
N SER A 234 12.69 -1.49 24.12
CA SER A 234 12.65 -2.85 23.58
C SER A 234 14.04 -3.30 23.13
N ASP A 235 14.44 -4.51 23.53
CA ASP A 235 15.71 -5.13 23.10
C ASP A 235 15.53 -6.03 21.87
N THR A 236 14.30 -6.22 21.39
CA THR A 236 13.99 -7.13 20.28
C THR A 236 13.39 -6.43 19.08
N GLU A 237 12.64 -5.35 19.30
CA GLU A 237 11.99 -4.62 18.22
C GLU A 237 12.95 -3.56 17.66
N ILE A 238 13.02 -3.51 16.32
CA ILE A 238 13.88 -2.57 15.60
C ILE A 238 13.09 -1.66 14.66
N GLN A 239 13.64 -0.48 14.40
CA GLN A 239 13.25 0.41 13.31
C GLN A 239 14.46 0.67 12.41
N LEU A 240 14.18 0.93 11.15
CA LEU A 240 15.18 1.27 10.16
C LEU A 240 15.42 2.77 10.17
N GLN A 241 16.58 3.20 10.65
CA GLN A 241 17.01 4.59 10.67
C GLN A 241 17.83 4.92 9.44
N ARG A 242 17.46 5.98 8.70
CA ARG A 242 18.28 6.51 7.61
C ARG A 242 19.65 6.94 8.15
N ALA A 243 20.69 6.32 7.62
CA ALA A 243 22.08 6.63 7.89
C ALA A 243 22.71 7.37 6.69
N ARG A 244 24.00 7.68 6.80
CA ARG A 244 24.77 8.36 5.75
C ARG A 244 26.19 7.83 5.75
N LEU A 245 26.69 7.46 4.58
CA LEU A 245 28.10 7.09 4.42
C LEU A 245 29.01 8.31 4.58
N PRO A 246 30.25 8.14 5.05
CA PRO A 246 31.23 9.24 5.14
C PRO A 246 31.39 9.94 3.78
N GLY A 247 31.24 11.27 3.77
CA GLY A 247 31.38 12.08 2.54
C GLY A 247 30.22 12.00 1.54
N ALA A 248 29.26 11.07 1.69
CA ALA A 248 28.08 11.00 0.82
C ALA A 248 27.23 12.27 0.95
N ARG A 249 26.44 12.63 -0.06
CA ARG A 249 25.49 13.76 0.00
C ARG A 249 24.14 13.31 0.60
N PRO A 250 23.31 14.24 1.11
CA PRO A 250 21.94 13.87 1.47
C PRO A 250 21.16 13.38 0.23
N PRO A 251 20.08 12.60 0.43
CA PRO A 251 19.20 12.18 -0.65
C PRO A 251 18.68 13.39 -1.44
N LYS A 252 18.33 13.22 -2.71
CA LYS A 252 17.84 14.32 -3.57
C LYS A 252 16.32 14.40 -3.62
N GLY A 253 15.64 13.25 -3.53
CA GLY A 253 14.18 13.17 -3.56
C GLY A 253 13.54 13.58 -2.23
N VAL A 254 12.28 13.99 -2.28
CA VAL A 254 11.47 14.21 -1.06
C VAL A 254 11.13 12.88 -0.39
N LEU A 255 10.94 11.79 -1.17
CA LEU A 255 10.57 10.47 -0.62
C LEU A 255 11.53 9.98 0.48
N LEU A 256 12.81 10.35 0.41
CA LEU A 256 13.81 9.99 1.43
C LEU A 256 14.18 11.15 2.37
N ASN A 257 13.61 12.35 2.23
CA ASN A 257 13.96 13.56 2.98
C ASN A 257 12.83 14.16 3.83
N GLU A 258 11.62 13.65 3.72
CA GLU A 258 10.40 14.31 4.21
C GLU A 258 10.31 14.45 5.74
N ALA A 259 10.96 13.56 6.50
CA ALA A 259 10.96 13.61 7.96
C ALA A 259 12.09 14.50 8.52
N GLN A 260 11.75 15.26 9.58
CA GLN A 260 12.64 15.95 10.56
C GLN A 260 13.90 15.11 10.89
N PRO A 261 14.99 15.67 11.45
CA PRO A 261 16.39 15.35 11.06
C PRO A 261 16.78 13.86 11.01
N VAL A 262 16.09 13.00 11.76
CA VAL A 262 16.22 11.53 11.72
C VAL A 262 14.98 10.90 11.09
N TYR A 263 15.18 10.14 10.02
CA TYR A 263 14.13 9.45 9.28
C TYR A 263 14.09 7.99 9.72
N PHE A 264 12.93 7.52 10.21
CA PHE A 264 12.67 6.13 10.56
C PHE A 264 11.65 5.47 9.63
N ILE A 265 11.83 4.18 9.38
CA ILE A 265 10.89 3.30 8.69
C ILE A 265 10.69 2.09 9.61
N ASN A 266 9.45 1.64 9.79
CA ASN A 266 9.24 0.40 10.55
C ASN A 266 9.80 -0.80 9.77
N GLU A 267 10.32 -1.80 10.47
CA GLU A 267 10.95 -2.95 9.82
C GLU A 267 10.00 -3.68 8.85
N GLU A 268 8.73 -3.85 9.24
CA GLU A 268 7.71 -4.54 8.45
C GLU A 268 7.34 -3.84 7.14
N GLU A 269 7.67 -2.55 7.01
CA GLU A 269 7.36 -1.79 5.81
C GLU A 269 8.23 -2.20 4.61
N VAL A 270 9.40 -2.80 4.85
CA VAL A 270 10.33 -3.28 3.82
C VAL A 270 10.49 -4.81 3.89
N PRO A 271 9.59 -5.57 3.24
CA PRO A 271 9.72 -7.03 3.16
C PRO A 271 10.93 -7.46 2.31
N ARG A 272 11.27 -8.75 2.35
CA ARG A 272 12.36 -9.35 1.55
C ARG A 272 12.21 -9.14 0.04
N SER A 273 10.98 -9.04 -0.45
CA SER A 273 10.72 -8.72 -1.87
C SER A 273 11.08 -7.28 -2.25
N GLY A 274 11.47 -6.45 -1.28
CA GLY A 274 11.71 -5.03 -1.46
C GLY A 274 10.43 -4.24 -1.71
N VAL A 275 10.58 -2.93 -1.85
CA VAL A 275 9.47 -2.01 -2.10
C VAL A 275 9.86 -1.02 -3.18
N LEU A 276 8.95 -0.74 -4.09
CA LEU A 276 9.09 0.37 -5.03
C LEU A 276 8.13 1.49 -4.63
N VAL A 277 8.67 2.67 -4.34
CA VAL A 277 7.88 3.86 -4.02
C VAL A 277 8.04 4.88 -5.13
N LYS A 278 6.92 5.25 -5.76
CA LYS A 278 6.88 6.25 -6.83
C LYS A 278 6.14 7.49 -6.37
N ARG A 279 6.61 8.65 -6.81
CA ARG A 279 5.88 9.91 -6.73
C ARG A 279 5.65 10.46 -8.14
N SER A 280 4.39 10.63 -8.53
CA SER A 280 3.98 10.97 -9.90
C SER A 280 2.88 12.04 -9.90
N TYR A 281 2.78 12.82 -10.96
CA TYR A 281 1.58 13.65 -11.16
C TYR A 281 0.41 12.75 -11.55
N GLN A 282 -0.72 12.98 -10.89
CA GLN A 282 -1.97 12.28 -11.16
C GLN A 282 -3.05 13.29 -11.54
N ARG A 283 -3.82 12.95 -12.56
CA ARG A 283 -4.89 13.80 -13.08
C ARG A 283 -6.17 12.99 -13.23
N ALA A 284 -7.26 13.49 -12.67
CA ALA A 284 -8.58 12.90 -12.84
C ALA A 284 -9.63 13.97 -13.14
N ARG A 285 -10.68 13.55 -13.84
CA ARG A 285 -11.88 14.37 -14.07
C ARG A 285 -12.97 13.90 -13.13
N TRP A 286 -13.50 14.81 -12.32
CA TRP A 286 -14.51 14.51 -11.33
C TRP A 286 -15.93 14.59 -11.89
N VAL A 287 -16.90 14.14 -11.08
CA VAL A 287 -18.33 14.34 -11.31
C VAL A 287 -18.59 15.85 -11.49
N GLY A 288 -19.23 16.24 -12.59
CA GLY A 288 -19.40 17.63 -12.99
C GLY A 288 -18.32 18.17 -13.95
N GLY A 289 -17.35 17.34 -14.34
CA GLY A 289 -16.42 17.65 -15.42
C GLY A 289 -15.19 18.48 -15.01
N LYS A 290 -15.06 18.87 -13.74
CA LYS A 290 -13.89 19.58 -13.21
C LYS A 290 -12.66 18.66 -13.20
N THR A 291 -11.51 19.19 -13.59
CA THR A 291 -10.24 18.47 -13.57
C THR A 291 -9.49 18.76 -12.29
N TYR A 292 -8.93 17.73 -11.68
CA TYR A 292 -8.04 17.81 -10.54
C TYR A 292 -6.67 17.26 -10.94
N LEU A 293 -5.61 17.95 -10.53
CA LEU A 293 -4.22 17.55 -10.69
C LEU A 293 -3.58 17.58 -9.31
N TRP A 294 -2.93 16.49 -8.93
CA TRP A 294 -2.21 16.37 -7.66
C TRP A 294 -0.94 15.54 -7.86
N ILE A 295 -0.11 15.47 -6.83
CA ILE A 295 1.04 14.56 -6.79
C ILE A 295 0.65 13.40 -5.88
N GLY A 296 0.61 12.19 -6.45
CA GLY A 296 0.32 10.97 -5.72
C GLY A 296 1.59 10.21 -5.33
N ARG A 297 1.49 9.38 -4.29
CA ARG A 297 2.52 8.39 -3.94
C ARG A 297 1.93 7.00 -4.08
N ARG A 298 2.71 6.09 -4.64
CA ARG A 298 2.30 4.71 -4.84
C ARG A 298 3.39 3.76 -4.35
N LYS A 299 2.98 2.80 -3.52
CA LYS A 299 3.81 1.70 -3.04
C LYS A 299 3.48 0.46 -3.87
N GLU A 300 4.49 -0.15 -4.46
CA GLU A 300 4.38 -1.42 -5.17
C GLU A 300 5.39 -2.41 -4.59
N THR A 301 5.16 -3.70 -4.81
CA THR A 301 6.14 -4.73 -4.47
C THR A 301 7.40 -4.52 -5.31
N GLY A 302 8.57 -4.59 -4.68
CA GLY A 302 9.85 -4.53 -5.36
C GLY A 302 10.11 -5.76 -6.24
N LYS A 303 11.30 -5.79 -6.86
CA LYS A 303 11.76 -6.92 -7.69
C LYS A 303 12.62 -7.93 -6.92
N GLY A 304 12.67 -7.84 -5.59
CA GLY A 304 13.49 -8.70 -4.73
C GLY A 304 14.67 -7.99 -4.10
N GLU A 305 15.61 -8.80 -3.60
CA GLU A 305 16.84 -8.38 -2.95
C GLU A 305 17.84 -7.81 -3.99
N GLY A 306 18.69 -6.89 -3.56
CA GLY A 306 19.72 -6.30 -4.39
C GLY A 306 21.03 -6.21 -3.63
N TRP A 307 22.14 -6.50 -4.31
CA TRP A 307 23.46 -6.49 -3.68
C TRP A 307 24.17 -5.17 -3.97
N SER A 308 24.49 -4.44 -2.91
CA SER A 308 25.25 -3.19 -2.95
C SER A 308 26.72 -3.37 -3.32
N ASN A 309 27.26 -4.59 -3.25
CA ASN A 309 28.70 -4.91 -3.28
C ASN A 309 29.52 -4.13 -2.23
N LEU A 310 28.85 -3.63 -1.18
CA LEU A 310 29.50 -3.03 -0.02
C LEU A 310 30.18 -4.14 0.78
N LYS A 311 31.49 -4.02 0.94
CA LYS A 311 32.32 -4.96 1.69
C LYS A 311 33.23 -4.18 2.61
N PHE A 312 33.42 -4.67 3.82
CA PHE A 312 34.36 -4.13 4.80
C PHE A 312 35.49 -5.14 5.02
N ASP A 313 36.62 -4.67 5.53
CA ASP A 313 37.74 -5.50 5.98
C ASP A 313 38.23 -6.50 4.91
N GLN A 314 38.46 -6.03 3.70
CA GLN A 314 38.90 -6.87 2.59
C GLN A 314 40.43 -6.93 2.52
N ILE A 315 40.96 -8.09 2.15
CA ILE A 315 42.35 -8.27 1.75
C ILE A 315 42.34 -8.48 0.24
N GLU A 316 43.01 -7.60 -0.49
CA GLU A 316 43.12 -7.65 -1.94
C GLU A 316 44.58 -7.83 -2.36
N ASP A 317 44.82 -8.59 -3.42
CA ASP A 317 46.16 -8.71 -3.99
C ASP A 317 46.58 -7.40 -4.67
N ILE A 318 47.85 -7.02 -4.52
CA ILE A 318 48.45 -5.90 -5.25
C ILE A 318 48.87 -6.44 -6.63
N PRO A 319 48.34 -5.90 -7.74
CA PRO A 319 48.73 -6.36 -9.07
C PRO A 319 50.24 -6.16 -9.26
N GLN A 320 51.00 -7.25 -9.36
CA GLN A 320 52.41 -7.17 -9.73
C GLN A 320 52.48 -6.72 -11.18
N SER A 321 53.21 -5.65 -11.47
CA SER A 321 53.50 -5.25 -12.85
C SER A 321 54.21 -6.42 -13.53
N SER A 322 53.49 -7.15 -14.38
CA SER A 322 54.10 -8.16 -15.23
C SER A 322 55.03 -7.39 -16.16
N GLY A 323 56.34 -7.52 -15.95
CA GLY A 323 57.31 -6.99 -16.90
C GLY A 323 57.03 -7.64 -18.25
N GLU A 324 56.61 -6.84 -19.23
CA GLU A 324 56.65 -7.24 -20.63
C GLU A 324 58.10 -7.59 -20.98
N ASN A 325 58.31 -8.84 -21.37
CA ASN A 325 59.46 -9.33 -22.11
C ASN A 325 58.93 -9.98 -23.38
#